data_AF-A0A4S2CUE6-F1
#
_entry.id   AF-A0A4S2CUE6-F1
#
_cell.length_a   1.000
_cell.length_b   1.000
_cell.length_c   1.000
_cell.angle_alpha   90.00
_cell.angle_beta   90.00
_cell.angle_gamma   90.00
#
_symmetry.space_group_name_H-M   'P 1'
#
loop_
_entity.id
_entity.type
_entity.pdbx_description
1 polymer ?
#
loop_
_entity_poly.entity_id
_entity_poly.type
_entity_poly.pdbx_seq_one_letter_code
_entity_poly.pdbx_strand_id
1 'polypeptide(L)'
;MSDTTTYAEQVRAALAKAPADGCSYAELYELLAAAGMPAKENRDRVISILRYLVARNYVARVGVAGTARFSLTGKAMEKPRLNEAQQAERRREKGRRRAARRKARLEHFRSEPVAALGARAALIPKPARKAAGPSVLGETVAEFVARGGRVQRLSASWEQMDPQRRVEVTAVVADYRRILRGG
;
A
#
# COMPACT_ATOMS: atom_id res chain seq x y z
N MET A 1 -13.68 -2.82 17.45
CA MET A 1 -14.14 -3.01 16.06
C MET A 1 -14.49 -1.64 15.52
N SER A 2 -13.72 -1.13 14.58
CA SER A 2 -13.78 0.28 14.15
C SER A 2 -14.86 0.48 13.10
N ASP A 3 -16.10 0.67 13.53
CA ASP A 3 -17.22 1.15 12.70
C ASP A 3 -17.08 2.66 12.45
N THR A 4 -15.97 3.07 11.84
CA THR A 4 -15.83 4.44 11.34
C THR A 4 -16.19 4.45 9.86
N THR A 5 -17.39 3.94 9.53
CA THR A 5 -17.95 4.05 8.19
C THR A 5 -18.07 5.53 7.88
N THR A 6 -17.27 6.00 6.92
CA THR A 6 -17.17 7.42 6.60
C THR A 6 -18.53 7.89 6.08
N TYR A 7 -18.93 9.14 6.33
CA TYR A 7 -20.21 9.69 5.84
C TYR A 7 -20.42 9.45 4.33
N ALA A 8 -19.34 9.47 3.54
CA ALA A 8 -19.36 9.17 2.11
C ALA A 8 -19.62 7.68 1.78
N GLU A 9 -19.23 6.74 2.64
CA GLU A 9 -19.58 5.31 2.50
C GLU A 9 -21.06 5.10 2.73
N GLN A 10 -21.63 5.76 3.72
CA GLN A 10 -23.06 5.70 4.00
C GLN A 10 -23.91 6.25 2.84
N VAL A 11 -23.53 7.39 2.27
CA VAL A 11 -24.20 7.95 1.08
C VAL A 11 -24.11 6.99 -0.12
N ARG A 12 -22.96 6.31 -0.31
CA ARG A 12 -22.81 5.29 -1.37
C ARG A 12 -23.68 4.07 -1.12
N ALA A 13 -23.76 3.59 0.13
CA ALA A 13 -24.60 2.47 0.51
C ALA A 13 -26.09 2.79 0.35
N ALA A 14 -26.52 4.01 0.68
CA ALA A 14 -27.88 4.48 0.46
C ALA A 14 -28.22 4.50 -1.05
N LEU A 15 -27.32 5.04 -1.88
CA LEU A 15 -27.50 5.06 -3.34
C LEU A 15 -27.50 3.64 -3.95
N ALA A 16 -26.85 2.66 -3.33
CA ALA A 16 -26.89 1.27 -3.78
C ALA A 16 -28.25 0.59 -3.52
N LYS A 17 -29.04 1.11 -2.58
CA LYS A 17 -30.41 0.64 -2.29
C LYS A 17 -31.47 1.38 -3.13
N ALA A 18 -31.09 2.44 -3.82
CA ALA A 18 -31.99 3.24 -4.63
C ALA A 18 -32.39 2.52 -5.93
N PRO A 19 -33.56 2.85 -6.51
CA PRO A 19 -33.97 2.33 -7.81
C PRO A 19 -33.00 2.72 -8.93
N ALA A 20 -32.96 1.90 -9.99
CA ALA A 20 -32.06 2.08 -11.13
C ALA A 20 -32.24 3.43 -11.84
N ASP A 21 -33.47 3.96 -11.84
CA ASP A 21 -33.84 5.26 -12.44
C ASP A 21 -33.32 6.47 -11.64
N GLY A 22 -32.59 6.20 -10.55
CA GLY A 22 -31.98 7.20 -9.68
C GLY A 22 -32.92 7.70 -8.60
N CYS A 23 -32.32 8.43 -7.66
CA CYS A 23 -32.94 8.86 -6.42
C CYS A 23 -32.98 10.38 -6.34
N SER A 24 -34.10 10.96 -5.91
CA SER A 24 -34.19 12.39 -5.62
C SER A 24 -33.51 12.74 -4.28
N TYR A 25 -33.33 14.03 -3.99
CA TYR A 25 -32.82 14.46 -2.68
C TYR A 25 -33.70 14.00 -1.51
N ALA A 26 -35.02 14.07 -1.67
CA ALA A 26 -35.97 13.69 -0.62
C ALA A 26 -35.86 12.19 -0.31
N GLU A 27 -35.94 11.36 -1.35
CA GLU A 27 -35.77 9.91 -1.26
C GLU A 27 -34.41 9.53 -0.64
N LEU A 28 -33.33 10.23 -1.01
CA LEU A 28 -32.00 9.97 -0.45
C LEU A 28 -31.93 10.31 1.04
N TYR A 29 -32.59 11.38 1.48
CA TYR A 29 -32.63 11.73 2.90
C TYR A 29 -33.43 10.71 3.71
N GLU A 30 -34.49 10.13 3.14
CA GLU A 30 -35.23 9.03 3.78
C GLU A 30 -34.37 7.77 3.89
N LEU A 31 -33.65 7.41 2.84
CA LEU A 31 -32.72 6.26 2.86
C LEU A 31 -31.60 6.43 3.88
N LEU A 32 -31.08 7.65 4.03
CA LEU A 32 -30.06 7.98 5.03
C LEU A 32 -30.64 8.00 6.45
N ALA A 33 -31.86 8.51 6.64
CA ALA A 33 -32.55 8.48 7.92
C ALA A 33 -32.83 7.03 8.36
N ALA A 34 -33.22 6.15 7.43
CA ALA A 34 -33.38 4.73 7.67
C ALA A 34 -32.06 4.03 8.05
N ALA A 35 -30.92 4.59 7.65
CA ALA A 35 -29.58 4.14 8.07
C ALA A 35 -29.13 4.75 9.41
N GLY A 36 -30.00 5.48 10.12
CA GLY A 36 -29.70 6.10 11.42
C GLY A 36 -28.90 7.41 11.30
N MET A 37 -28.82 8.02 10.12
CA MET A 37 -28.06 9.25 9.91
C MET A 37 -28.97 10.48 9.94
N PRO A 38 -28.63 11.54 10.71
CA PRO A 38 -29.37 12.79 10.69
C PRO A 38 -29.06 13.56 9.39
N ALA A 39 -29.72 13.16 8.31
CA ALA A 39 -29.47 13.66 6.96
C ALA A 39 -29.93 15.11 6.76
N LYS A 40 -30.99 15.55 7.48
CA LYS A 40 -31.50 16.92 7.44
C LYS A 40 -30.55 17.93 8.08
N GLU A 41 -29.95 17.58 9.22
CA GLU A 41 -28.97 18.41 9.93
C GLU A 41 -27.64 18.50 9.16
N ASN A 42 -27.32 17.47 8.38
CA ASN A 42 -26.09 17.37 7.60
C ASN A 42 -26.31 17.60 6.10
N ARG A 43 -27.32 18.41 5.75
CA ARG A 43 -27.73 18.64 4.36
C ARG A 43 -26.56 19.07 3.46
N ASP A 44 -25.79 20.04 3.92
CA ASP A 44 -24.64 20.58 3.17
C ASP A 44 -23.54 19.54 2.98
N ARG A 45 -23.36 18.66 3.97
CA ARG A 45 -22.40 17.57 3.89
C ARG A 45 -22.83 16.55 2.84
N VAL A 46 -24.10 16.17 2.80
CA VAL A 46 -24.66 15.29 1.75
C VAL A 46 -24.51 15.92 0.38
N ILE A 47 -24.86 17.21 0.22
CA ILE A 47 -24.73 17.94 -1.04
C ILE A 47 -23.27 17.97 -1.51
N SER A 48 -22.32 18.26 -0.60
CA SER A 48 -20.90 18.29 -0.92
C SER A 48 -20.38 16.92 -1.36
N ILE A 49 -20.82 15.85 -0.69
CA ILE A 49 -20.47 14.46 -1.06
C ILE A 49 -21.05 14.12 -2.42
N LEU A 50 -22.32 14.40 -2.69
CA LEU A 50 -22.94 14.15 -3.99
C LEU A 50 -22.22 14.91 -5.11
N ARG A 51 -21.91 16.19 -4.90
CA ARG A 51 -21.12 16.99 -5.85
C ARG A 51 -19.76 16.34 -6.12
N TYR A 52 -19.10 15.85 -5.08
CA TYR A 52 -17.85 15.12 -5.21
C TYR A 52 -18.02 13.81 -6.01
N LEU A 53 -19.04 12.99 -5.71
CA LEU A 53 -19.27 11.73 -6.40
C LEU A 53 -19.65 11.93 -7.87
N VAL A 54 -20.41 12.97 -8.19
CA VAL A 54 -20.75 13.36 -9.57
C VAL A 54 -19.50 13.83 -10.31
N ALA A 55 -18.69 14.72 -9.71
CA ALA A 55 -17.43 15.17 -10.30
C ALA A 55 -16.39 14.05 -10.53
N ARG A 56 -16.62 12.88 -9.92
CA ARG A 56 -15.79 11.68 -10.03
C ARG A 56 -16.35 10.64 -11.01
N ASN A 57 -17.42 10.98 -11.73
CA ASN A 57 -18.16 10.08 -12.61
C ASN A 57 -18.63 8.79 -11.91
N TYR A 58 -18.77 8.82 -10.58
CA TYR A 58 -19.25 7.68 -9.80
C TYR A 58 -20.79 7.65 -9.77
N VAL A 59 -21.39 8.82 -9.65
CA VAL A 59 -22.85 9.03 -9.67
C VAL A 59 -23.22 9.83 -10.91
N ALA A 60 -24.22 9.38 -11.64
CA ALA A 60 -24.85 10.17 -12.70
C ALA A 60 -25.88 11.08 -12.05
N ARG A 61 -25.85 12.36 -12.46
CA ARG A 61 -26.89 13.32 -12.11
C ARG A 61 -27.70 13.63 -13.36
N VAL A 62 -29.00 13.35 -13.31
CA VAL A 62 -29.95 13.68 -14.35
C VAL A 62 -30.86 14.79 -13.85
N GLY A 63 -31.02 15.87 -14.62
CA GLY A 63 -31.86 17.01 -14.26
C GLY A 63 -31.14 18.12 -13.48
N VAL A 64 -31.89 19.19 -13.22
CA VAL A 64 -31.37 20.45 -12.66
C VAL A 64 -31.99 20.70 -11.30
N ALA A 65 -31.15 21.12 -10.34
CA ALA A 65 -31.55 21.51 -9.00
C ALA A 65 -32.58 20.58 -8.33
N GLY A 66 -33.75 21.09 -7.93
CA GLY A 66 -34.77 20.36 -7.17
C GLY A 66 -35.33 19.11 -7.85
N THR A 67 -35.15 18.94 -9.16
CA THR A 67 -35.54 17.73 -9.91
C THR A 67 -34.36 16.81 -10.21
N ALA A 68 -33.18 17.08 -9.64
CA ALA A 68 -32.01 16.24 -9.83
C ALA A 68 -32.23 14.83 -9.27
N ARG A 69 -32.06 13.84 -10.12
CA ARG A 69 -32.00 12.42 -9.76
C ARG A 69 -30.57 11.92 -9.82
N PHE A 70 -30.20 11.09 -8.85
CA PHE A 70 -28.86 10.54 -8.68
C PHE A 70 -28.89 9.03 -8.81
N SER A 71 -28.18 8.48 -9.79
CA SER A 71 -28.05 7.03 -9.96
C SER A 71 -26.58 6.61 -9.94
N LEU A 72 -26.33 5.38 -9.49
CA LEU A 72 -24.99 4.80 -9.58
C LEU A 72 -24.68 4.49 -11.04
N THR A 73 -23.50 4.89 -11.51
CA THR A 73 -23.06 4.60 -12.88
C THR A 73 -22.49 3.19 -13.06
N GLY A 74 -22.20 2.48 -11.95
CA GLY A 74 -21.45 1.22 -11.95
C GLY A 74 -19.95 1.37 -12.24
N LYS A 75 -19.46 2.59 -12.52
CA LYS A 75 -18.04 2.85 -12.81
C LYS A 75 -17.24 3.03 -11.52
N ALA A 76 -15.96 2.66 -11.57
CA ALA A 76 -15.03 2.99 -10.49
C ALA A 76 -14.82 4.51 -10.40
N MET A 77 -14.61 5.02 -9.19
CA MET A 77 -14.42 6.45 -8.94
C MET A 77 -13.17 6.99 -9.65
N GLU A 78 -13.32 7.98 -10.51
CA GLU A 78 -12.18 8.51 -11.27
C GLU A 78 -11.20 9.29 -10.39
N LYS A 79 -9.91 9.06 -10.58
CA LYS A 79 -8.87 9.85 -9.91
C LYS A 79 -8.94 11.29 -10.39
N PRO A 80 -8.75 12.29 -9.52
CA PRO A 80 -8.71 13.68 -9.96
C PRO A 80 -7.60 13.88 -10.95
N ARG A 81 -7.97 14.33 -12.15
CA ARG A 81 -7.05 14.96 -13.09
C ARG A 81 -6.67 16.30 -12.49
N LEU A 82 -5.62 16.31 -11.66
CA LEU A 82 -5.03 17.56 -11.20
C LEU A 82 -4.27 18.20 -12.36
N ASN A 83 -4.51 19.48 -12.59
CA ASN A 83 -3.66 20.28 -13.45
C ASN A 83 -2.22 20.31 -12.89
N GLU A 84 -1.21 20.52 -13.73
CA GLU A 84 0.21 20.54 -13.36
C GLU A 84 0.49 21.49 -12.20
N ALA A 85 -0.11 22.68 -12.21
CA ALA A 85 -0.01 23.65 -11.11
C ALA A 85 -0.50 23.08 -9.77
N GLN A 86 -1.64 22.38 -9.79
CA GLN A 86 -2.20 21.76 -8.59
C GLN A 86 -1.38 20.53 -8.15
N GLN A 87 -0.80 19.78 -9.10
CA GLN A 87 0.11 18.69 -8.78
C GLN A 87 1.38 19.21 -8.11
N ALA A 88 1.96 20.30 -8.62
CA ALA A 88 3.13 20.95 -8.05
C ALA A 88 2.83 21.45 -6.63
N GLU A 89 1.68 22.08 -6.42
CA GLU A 89 1.23 22.52 -5.10
C GLU A 89 1.09 21.34 -4.12
N ARG A 90 0.44 20.24 -4.54
CA ARG A 90 0.36 19.03 -3.71
C ARG A 90 1.71 18.43 -3.38
N ARG A 91 2.66 18.45 -4.31
CA ARG A 91 4.04 17.99 -4.06
C ARG A 91 4.72 18.87 -3.01
N ARG A 92 4.58 20.20 -3.11
CA ARG A 92 5.10 21.16 -2.12
C ARG A 92 4.48 20.92 -0.75
N GLU A 93 3.16 20.80 -0.66
CA GLU A 93 2.45 20.56 0.60
C GLU A 93 2.85 19.22 1.23
N LYS A 94 2.97 18.15 0.43
CA LYS A 94 3.47 16.85 0.91
C LYS A 94 4.92 16.95 1.40
N GLY A 95 5.75 17.74 0.73
CA GLY A 95 7.10 18.08 1.15
C GLY A 95 7.13 18.77 2.51
N ARG A 96 6.32 19.82 2.69
CA ARG A 96 6.16 20.54 3.97
C ARG A 96 5.76 19.60 5.11
N ARG A 97 4.75 18.75 4.88
CA ARG A 97 4.31 17.77 5.90
C ARG A 97 5.40 16.76 6.26
N ARG A 98 6.18 16.29 5.28
CA ARG A 98 7.32 15.39 5.54
C ARG A 98 8.43 16.07 6.32
N ALA A 99 8.75 17.32 5.97
CA ALA A 99 9.73 18.12 6.68
C ALA A 99 9.30 18.38 8.13
N ALA A 100 8.03 18.78 8.36
CA ALA A 100 7.47 18.98 9.69
C ALA A 100 7.53 17.70 10.53
N ARG A 101 7.14 16.55 9.97
CA ARG A 101 7.25 15.24 10.67
C ARG A 101 8.70 14.88 11.02
N ARG A 102 9.65 15.16 10.12
CA ARG A 102 11.08 14.92 10.38
C ARG A 102 11.60 15.84 11.49
N LYS A 103 11.19 17.11 11.51
CA LYS A 103 11.54 18.08 12.56
C LYS A 103 10.98 17.65 13.91
N ALA A 104 9.69 17.31 13.98
CA ALA A 104 9.05 16.82 15.20
C ALA A 104 9.73 15.53 15.73
N ARG A 105 10.12 14.61 14.83
CA ARG A 105 10.89 13.42 15.22
C ARG A 105 12.24 13.79 15.82
N LEU A 106 12.97 14.74 15.24
CA LEU A 106 14.26 15.20 15.76
C LEU A 106 14.12 15.93 17.11
N GLU A 107 13.07 16.71 17.31
CA GLU A 107 12.78 17.38 18.58
C GLU A 107 12.45 16.35 19.68
N HIS A 108 11.73 15.28 19.35
CA HIS A 108 11.45 14.18 20.28
C HIS A 108 12.71 13.40 20.73
N PHE A 109 13.77 13.38 19.91
CA PHE A 109 15.05 12.76 20.28
C PHE A 109 16.04 13.72 20.95
N ARG A 110 15.73 15.01 21.07
CA ARG A 110 16.60 16.02 21.71
C ARG A 110 16.36 16.18 23.21
N SER A 111 15.33 15.53 23.77
CA SER A 111 14.93 15.69 25.18
C SER A 111 15.58 14.71 26.16
N GLU A 112 16.42 13.77 25.71
CA GLU A 112 17.32 13.09 26.64
C GLU A 112 18.71 13.76 26.60
N PRO A 113 19.19 14.35 27.70
CA PRO A 113 20.57 14.77 27.77
C PRO A 113 21.45 13.55 27.51
N VAL A 114 22.41 13.69 26.61
CA VAL A 114 23.42 12.69 26.26
C VAL A 114 24.43 12.54 27.41
N ALA A 115 23.95 12.34 28.64
CA ALA A 115 24.76 12.13 29.83
C ALA A 115 25.06 10.64 30.08
N ALA A 116 24.56 9.71 29.25
CA ALA A 116 24.68 8.27 29.49
C ALA A 116 25.38 7.47 28.38
N LEU A 117 25.97 8.10 27.35
CA LEU A 117 26.72 7.37 26.32
C LEU A 117 28.10 6.90 26.80
N GLY A 118 28.73 7.62 27.75
CA GLY A 118 29.95 7.16 28.43
C GLY A 118 29.70 6.05 29.44
N ALA A 119 28.63 6.15 30.22
CA ALA A 119 28.27 5.15 31.24
C ALA A 119 27.74 3.83 30.63
N ARG A 120 27.01 3.89 29.51
CA ARG A 120 26.60 2.67 28.79
C ARG A 120 27.74 2.00 28.04
N ALA A 121 28.76 2.72 27.58
CA ALA A 121 29.92 2.12 26.95
C ALA A 121 30.73 1.22 27.92
N ALA A 122 30.71 1.54 29.21
CA ALA A 122 31.33 0.71 30.26
C ALA A 122 30.53 -0.58 30.56
N LEU A 123 29.24 -0.63 30.20
CA LEU A 123 28.36 -1.78 30.35
C LEU A 123 28.27 -2.67 29.10
N ILE A 124 28.90 -2.26 28.00
CA ILE A 124 29.04 -3.13 26.83
C ILE A 124 30.15 -4.13 27.17
N PRO A 125 29.84 -5.44 27.33
CA PRO A 125 30.89 -6.42 27.50
C PRO A 125 31.81 -6.30 26.30
N LYS A 126 33.10 -6.01 26.56
CA LYS A 126 34.13 -6.01 25.51
C LYS A 126 33.97 -7.33 24.77
N PRO A 127 33.81 -7.34 23.43
CA PRO A 127 33.70 -8.58 22.70
C PRO A 127 34.95 -9.37 23.06
N ALA A 128 34.76 -10.50 23.73
CA ALA A 128 35.83 -11.44 23.92
C ALA A 128 36.32 -11.73 22.51
N ARG A 129 37.51 -11.21 22.17
CA ARG A 129 38.24 -11.74 21.03
C ARG A 129 38.43 -13.19 21.40
N LYS A 130 37.53 -14.06 20.92
CA LYS A 130 37.83 -15.47 20.81
C LYS A 130 39.19 -15.45 20.14
N ALA A 131 40.21 -15.88 20.88
CA ALA A 131 41.47 -16.24 20.25
C ALA A 131 41.06 -17.02 19.01
N ALA A 132 41.65 -16.68 17.86
CA ALA A 132 41.48 -17.48 16.67
C ALA A 132 42.00 -18.87 17.05
N GLY A 133 41.11 -19.71 17.59
CA GLY A 133 41.33 -21.12 17.74
C GLY A 133 41.61 -21.64 16.34
N PRO A 134 42.40 -22.70 16.21
CA PRO A 134 42.73 -23.24 14.90
C PRO A 134 41.42 -23.38 14.13
N SER A 135 41.36 -22.74 12.95
CA SER A 135 40.29 -22.95 12.00
C SER A 135 40.17 -24.46 11.87
N VAL A 136 39.14 -25.04 12.47
CA VAL A 136 38.88 -26.47 12.33
C VAL A 136 38.52 -26.60 10.86
N LEU A 137 39.51 -27.02 10.06
CA LEU A 137 39.35 -27.39 8.68
C LEU A 137 38.20 -28.41 8.70
N GLY A 138 37.04 -28.00 8.18
CA GLY A 138 35.90 -28.88 8.08
C GLY A 138 36.32 -30.10 7.26
N GLU A 139 36.10 -31.28 7.80
CA GLU A 139 36.32 -32.56 7.11
C GLU A 139 35.62 -32.50 5.75
N THR A 140 36.35 -32.79 4.69
CA THR A 140 35.78 -32.82 3.35
C THR A 140 34.81 -33.99 3.23
N VAL A 141 33.84 -33.89 2.31
CA VAL A 141 32.88 -34.97 2.05
C VAL A 141 33.61 -36.29 1.72
N ALA A 142 34.77 -36.22 1.08
CA ALA A 142 35.60 -37.39 0.75
C ALA A 142 36.19 -38.06 2.01
N GLU A 143 36.72 -37.27 2.94
CA GLU A 143 37.26 -37.76 4.22
C GLU A 143 36.15 -38.36 5.10
N PHE A 144 34.97 -37.74 5.13
CA PHE A 144 33.81 -38.25 5.87
C PHE A 144 33.31 -39.61 5.34
N VAL A 145 33.30 -39.80 4.01
CA VAL A 145 32.96 -41.09 3.39
C VAL A 145 34.03 -42.14 3.66
N ALA A 146 35.32 -41.77 3.63
CA ALA A 146 36.43 -42.66 3.94
C ALA A 146 36.38 -43.19 5.40
N ARG A 147 35.80 -42.42 6.33
CA ARG A 147 35.53 -42.83 7.72
C ARG A 147 34.27 -43.69 7.89
N GLY A 148 33.62 -44.09 6.78
CA GLY A 148 32.40 -44.91 6.78
C GLY A 148 31.10 -44.11 6.92
N GLY A 149 31.16 -42.78 6.82
CA GLY A 149 29.97 -41.93 6.77
C GLY A 149 29.18 -42.15 5.47
N ARG A 150 27.85 -42.10 5.56
CA ARG A 150 26.97 -42.13 4.38
C ARG A 150 26.46 -40.73 4.09
N VAL A 151 26.59 -40.30 2.83
CA VAL A 151 26.11 -39.01 2.36
C VAL A 151 24.94 -39.24 1.41
N GLN A 152 23.79 -38.65 1.70
CA GLN A 152 22.62 -38.68 0.81
C GLN A 152 22.52 -37.34 0.10
N ARG A 153 22.66 -37.34 -1.23
CA ARG A 153 22.38 -36.15 -2.04
C ARG A 153 20.88 -36.07 -2.27
N LEU A 154 20.28 -34.97 -1.82
CA LEU A 154 18.92 -34.61 -2.17
C LEU A 154 18.95 -33.77 -3.45
N SER A 155 18.47 -34.33 -4.55
CA SER A 155 18.33 -33.60 -5.81
C SER A 155 17.26 -32.54 -5.66
N ALA A 156 17.59 -31.29 -5.96
CA ALA A 156 16.60 -30.23 -5.97
C ALA A 156 15.68 -30.37 -7.20
N SER A 157 14.42 -29.92 -7.09
CA SER A 157 13.39 -30.09 -8.12
C SER A 157 13.73 -29.45 -9.48
N TRP A 158 14.64 -28.48 -9.52
CA TRP A 158 15.13 -27.85 -10.76
C TRP A 158 16.27 -28.63 -11.45
N GLU A 159 16.93 -29.56 -10.76
CA GLU A 159 17.90 -30.48 -11.38
C GLU A 159 17.21 -31.62 -12.15
N GLN A 160 15.93 -31.85 -11.88
CA GLN A 160 15.07 -32.85 -12.53
C GLN A 160 14.36 -32.32 -13.78
N MET A 161 14.58 -31.05 -14.16
CA MET A 161 14.03 -30.50 -15.40
C MET A 161 14.76 -31.09 -16.61
N ASP A 162 13.97 -31.71 -17.49
CA ASP A 162 14.35 -32.27 -18.78
C ASP A 162 15.34 -31.35 -19.53
N PRO A 163 16.49 -31.87 -20.02
CA PRO A 163 17.49 -31.07 -20.75
C PRO A 163 16.91 -30.32 -21.96
N GLN A 164 15.77 -30.74 -22.53
CA GLN A 164 15.11 -30.00 -23.61
C GLN A 164 14.50 -28.66 -23.14
N ARG A 165 14.02 -28.56 -21.90
CA ARG A 165 13.48 -27.29 -21.36
C ARG A 165 14.57 -26.29 -20.96
N ARG A 166 15.83 -26.72 -20.82
CA ARG A 166 16.96 -25.82 -20.53
C ARG A 166 17.33 -24.94 -21.72
N VAL A 167 17.08 -25.42 -22.95
CA VAL A 167 17.40 -24.68 -24.18
C VAL A 167 16.41 -23.53 -24.41
N GLU A 168 15.13 -23.72 -24.08
CA GLU A 168 14.10 -22.68 -24.23
C GLU A 168 14.31 -21.50 -23.28
N VAL A 169 14.75 -21.75 -22.04
CA VAL A 169 14.97 -20.66 -21.06
C VAL A 169 16.23 -19.84 -21.40
N THR A 170 17.25 -20.46 -21.98
CA THR A 170 18.46 -19.73 -22.41
C THR A 170 18.22 -18.92 -23.68
N ALA A 171 17.36 -19.38 -24.59
CA ALA A 171 16.97 -18.63 -25.79
C ALA A 171 16.17 -17.35 -25.45
N VAL A 172 15.22 -17.42 -24.51
CA VAL A 172 14.41 -16.26 -24.09
C VAL A 172 15.26 -15.15 -23.42
N VAL A 173 16.31 -15.53 -22.69
CA VAL A 173 17.22 -14.57 -22.04
C VAL A 173 18.17 -13.90 -23.05
N ALA A 174 18.53 -14.58 -24.14
CA ALA A 174 19.35 -14.02 -25.21
C ALA A 174 18.59 -12.97 -26.03
N ASP A 175 17.31 -13.21 -26.35
CA ASP A 175 16.47 -12.26 -27.09
C ASP A 175 16.20 -10.98 -26.29
N TYR A 176 16.00 -11.08 -24.97
CA TYR A 176 15.84 -9.91 -24.11
C TYR A 176 17.10 -9.02 -24.06
N ARG A 177 18.30 -9.61 -24.14
CA ARG A 177 19.55 -8.83 -24.19
C ARG A 177 19.79 -8.16 -25.54
N ARG A 178 19.23 -8.70 -26.63
CA ARG A 178 19.32 -8.10 -27.98
C ARG A 178 18.44 -6.87 -28.10
N ILE A 179 17.24 -6.91 -27.53
CA ILE A 179 16.29 -5.77 -27.49
C ILE A 179 16.82 -4.61 -26.64
N LEU A 180 17.62 -4.89 -25.60
CA LEU A 180 18.15 -3.86 -24.70
C LEU A 180 19.49 -3.23 -25.12
N ARG A 181 20.12 -3.67 -26.22
CA ARG A 181 21.41 -3.13 -26.70
C ARG A 181 21.42 -2.69 -28.17
N GLY A 182 20.26 -2.56 -28.80
CA GLY A 182 20.15 -2.15 -30.21
C GLY A 182 19.09 -1.07 -30.40
N GLY A 183 19.46 0.17 -30.08
CA GLY A 183 18.84 1.42 -30.48
C GLY A 183 19.94 2.46 -30.66
#